data_AF-A0A3B8VMG9-F1
#
_entry.id   AF-A0A3B8VMG9-F1
#
_cell.length_a   1.000
_cell.length_b   1.000
_cell.length_c   1.000
_cell.angle_alpha   90.00
_cell.angle_beta   90.00
_cell.angle_gamma   90.00
#
_symmetry.space_group_name_H-M   'P 1'
#
loop_
_entity.id
_entity.type
_entity.pdbx_description
1 polymer ?
#
loop_
_entity_poly.entity_id
_entity_poly.type
_entity_poly.pdbx_seq_one_letter_code
_entity_poly.pdbx_strand_id
1 'polypeptide(L)' 'LNGEVFYTLQEAQIIIEQWRRHYNTIRPHRALGYRPPAPETIIPIDQ' A
#
# COMPACT_ATOMS: atom_id res chain seq x y z
N LEU A 1 -7.30 -12.08 -14.94
CA LEU A 1 -6.51 -10.96 -14.39
C LEU A 1 -6.75 -9.74 -15.26
N ASN A 2 -6.95 -8.56 -14.66
CA ASN A 2 -6.89 -7.31 -15.42
C ASN A 2 -5.44 -6.83 -15.36
N GLY A 3 -4.84 -6.57 -16.52
CA GLY A 3 -3.50 -5.98 -16.61
C GLY A 3 -3.60 -4.47 -16.79
N GLU A 4 -2.65 -3.74 -16.21
CA GLU A 4 -2.51 -2.30 -16.39
C GLU A 4 -1.26 -2.02 -17.24
N VAL A 5 -1.39 -1.13 -18.23
CA VAL A 5 -0.27 -0.70 -19.09
C VAL A 5 0.12 0.72 -18.69
N PHE A 6 1.39 0.91 -18.36
CA PHE A 6 1.94 2.23 -18.05
C PHE A 6 2.64 2.81 -19.28
N TYR A 7 2.39 4.08 -19.59
CA TYR A 7 3.00 4.75 -20.73
C TYR A 7 4.27 5.51 -20.35
N THR A 8 4.44 5.81 -19.06
CA THR A 8 5.64 6.45 -18.52
C THR A 8 6.13 5.80 -17.23
N LEU A 9 7.41 5.99 -16.92
CA LEU A 9 7.99 5.56 -15.64
C LEU A 9 7.35 6.29 -14.45
N GLN A 10 6.98 7.55 -14.63
CA GLN A 10 6.38 8.37 -13.57
C GLN A 10 4.99 7.83 -13.17
N GLU A 11 4.15 7.49 -14.14
CA GLU A 11 2.84 6.85 -13.89
C GLU A 11 3.02 5.53 -13.13
N ALA A 12 3.95 4.69 -13.58
CA ALA A 12 4.23 3.42 -12.93
C ALA A 12 4.67 3.63 -11.47
N GLN A 13 5.58 4.58 -11.20
CA GLN A 13 6.04 4.89 -9.84
C GLN A 13 4.88 5.31 -8.93
N ILE A 14 4.01 6.20 -9.41
CA ILE A 14 2.88 6.71 -8.63
C ILE A 14 1.88 5.60 -8.33
N ILE A 15 1.44 4.85 -9.34
CA ILE A 15 0.38 3.84 -9.19
C ILE A 15 0.88 2.65 -8.36
N ILE A 16 2.10 2.18 -8.59
CA ILE A 16 2.68 1.07 -7.83
C ILE A 16 2.85 1.46 -6.35
N GLU A 17 3.29 2.68 -6.05
CA GLU A 17 3.42 3.16 -4.68
C GLU A 17 2.05 3.26 -3.97
N GLN A 18 1.01 3.71 -4.67
CA GLN A 18 -0.35 3.71 -4.15
C GLN A 18 -0.82 2.29 -3.82
N TRP A 19 -0.58 1.33 -4.71
CA TRP A 19 -0.91 -0.08 -4.45
C TRP A 19 -0.12 -0.65 -3.27
N ARG A 20 1.19 -0.36 -3.18
CA ARG A 20 2.03 -0.79 -2.05
C ARG A 20 1.47 -0.27 -0.73
N ARG A 21 1.11 1.00 -0.64
CA ARG A 21 0.49 1.60 0.56
C ARG A 21 -0.82 0.91 0.88
N HIS A 22 -1.74 0.83 -0.08
CA HIS A 22 -3.04 0.21 0.14
C HIS A 22 -2.93 -1.25 0.62
N TYR A 23 -2.06 -2.04 -0.01
CA TYR A 23 -1.83 -3.44 0.36
C TYR A 23 -1.28 -3.57 1.79
N ASN A 24 -0.37 -2.67 2.17
CA ASN A 24 0.33 -2.74 3.45
C ASN A 24 -0.44 -2.09 4.62
N THR A 25 -1.36 -1.16 4.37
CA THR A 25 -2.03 -0.43 5.45
C THR A 25 -3.54 -0.65 5.51
N ILE A 26 -4.19 -1.01 4.40
CA ILE A 26 -5.66 -1.07 4.32
C ILE A 26 -6.15 -2.50 4.04
N ARG A 27 -5.47 -3.23 3.16
CA ARG A 27 -5.98 -4.53 2.70
C ARG A 27 -6.03 -5.53 3.86
N PRO A 28 -7.18 -6.19 4.12
CA PRO A 28 -7.27 -7.18 5.17
C PRO A 28 -6.60 -8.48 4.72
N HIS A 29 -5.68 -8.99 5.55
CA HIS A 29 -4.97 -10.24 5.26
C HIS A 29 -5.50 -11.36 6.15
N ARG A 30 -6.02 -12.42 5.52
CA ARG A 30 -6.60 -13.56 6.25
C ARG A 30 -5.61 -14.24 7.21
N ALA A 31 -4.34 -14.34 6.80
CA ALA A 31 -3.26 -14.88 7.63
C ALA A 31 -2.96 -14.02 8.88
N LEU A 32 -3.31 -12.74 8.85
CA LEU A 32 -3.14 -11.79 9.96
C LEU A 32 -4.46 -11.54 10.72
N GLY A 33 -5.45 -12.42 10.58
CA GLY A 33 -6.76 -12.25 11.22
C GLY A 33 -7.52 -11.02 10.71
N TYR A 34 -7.42 -10.74 9.40
CA TYR A 34 -8.02 -9.58 8.73
C TYR A 34 -7.43 -8.22 9.13
N ARG A 35 -6.20 -8.21 9.68
CA ARG A 35 -5.45 -6.98 9.96
C ARG A 35 -4.50 -6.65 8.80
N PRO A 36 -4.17 -5.37 8.60
CA PRO A 36 -3.10 -4.96 7.68
C PRO A 36 -1.71 -5.35 8.23
N PRO A 37 -0.70 -5.59 7.38
CA PRO A 37 0.63 -6.08 7.79
C PRO A 37 1.47 -5.01 8.49
N ALA A 38 1.27 -3.75 8.14
CA ALA A 38 1.88 -2.61 8.80
C ALA A 38 0.76 -1.66 9.24
N PRO A 39 0.26 -1.74 10.48
CA PRO A 39 -0.57 -0.66 11.02
C PRO A 39 0.19 0.66 10.85
N GLU A 40 -0.50 1.74 10.51
CA GLU A 40 0.11 3.07 10.42
C GLU A 40 0.86 3.33 11.74
N THR A 41 2.19 3.27 11.69
CA THR A 41 3.01 3.68 12.81
C THR A 41 2.88 5.20 12.88
N ILE A 42 1.93 5.68 13.66
CA ILE A 42 1.93 7.07 14.12
C ILE A 42 3.21 7.18 14.93
N ILE A 43 4.26 7.72 14.34
CA ILE A 43 5.44 8.13 15.09
C ILE A 43 4.98 9.39 15.82
N PRO A 44 4.82 9.39 17.16
CA PRO A 44 4.62 10.64 17.85
C PRO A 44 5.87 11.48 17.59
N ILE A 45 5.70 12.61 16.91
CA ILE A 45 6.71 13.67 16.96
C ILE A 45 6.61 14.18 18.39
N ASP A 46 7.57 13.80 19.23
CA ASP A 46 7.66 14.28 20.60
C ASP A 46 7.53 15.82 20.62
N GLN A 47 6.66 16.31 21.50
CA GLN A 47 6.37 17.73 21.74
C GLN A 47 7.55 18.45 22.41
#